data_AF-A0A4V1TCF5-F1
#
_entry.id   AF-A0A4V1TCF5-F1
#
_cell.length_a   1.000
_cell.length_b   1.000
_cell.length_c   1.000
_cell.angle_alpha   90.00
_cell.angle_beta   90.00
_cell.angle_gamma   90.00
#
_symmetry.space_group_name_H-M   'P 1'
#
loop_
_entity.id
_entity.type
_entity.pdbx_description
1 polymer ?
#
loop_
_entity_poly.entity_id
_entity_poly.type
_entity_poly.pdbx_seq_one_letter_code
_entity_poly.pdbx_strand_id
1 'polypeptide(L)' 'MSLARKFATVGGATLGSRIFGFARETFMAAALGTGPMADVFYAAFRFPNLFRRLFAEGAFNAAFVP' A
#
# COMPACT_ATOMS: atom_id res chain seq x y z
N MET A 1 0.91 -23.44 19.44
CA MET A 1 0.36 -22.05 19.46
C MET A 1 -1.09 -22.09 19.02
N SER A 2 -2.03 -21.57 19.81
CA SER A 2 -3.47 -21.65 19.49
C SER A 2 -3.85 -20.79 18.28
N LEU A 3 -4.88 -21.20 17.56
CA LEU A 3 -5.43 -20.49 16.39
C LEU A 3 -5.86 -19.06 16.75
N ALA A 4 -6.47 -18.89 17.93
CA ALA A 4 -6.89 -17.59 18.45
C ALA A 4 -5.71 -16.60 18.59
N ARG A 5 -4.53 -17.09 19.00
CA ARG A 5 -3.32 -16.25 19.10
C ARG A 5 -2.79 -15.81 17.73
N LYS A 6 -2.88 -16.68 16.72
CA LYS A 6 -2.49 -16.36 15.33
C LYS A 6 -3.46 -15.35 14.70
N PHE A 7 -4.76 -15.52 14.94
CA PHE A 7 -5.78 -14.58 14.50
C PHE A 7 -5.58 -13.19 15.12
N ALA A 8 -5.40 -13.12 16.44
CA ALA A 8 -5.20 -11.85 17.13
C ALA A 8 -3.94 -11.10 16.66
N THR A 9 -2.85 -11.83 16.38
CA THR A 9 -1.60 -11.22 15.89
C THR A 9 -1.71 -10.69 14.47
N VAL A 10 -2.22 -11.49 13.53
CA VAL A 10 -2.39 -11.05 12.13
C VAL A 10 -3.48 -9.97 12.01
N GLY A 11 -4.60 -10.15 12.71
CA GLY A 11 -5.69 -9.18 12.76
C GLY A 11 -5.24 -7.85 13.37
N GLY A 12 -4.49 -7.88 14.46
CA GLY A 12 -3.90 -6.69 15.08
C GLY A 12 -2.91 -5.98 14.15
N ALA A 13 -2.01 -6.72 13.50
CA ALA A 13 -1.08 -6.15 12.52
C ALA A 13 -1.81 -5.53 11.32
N THR A 14 -2.90 -6.15 10.87
CA THR A 14 -3.74 -5.63 9.79
C THR A 14 -4.43 -4.33 10.18
N LEU A 15 -5.07 -4.29 11.36
CA LEU A 15 -5.71 -3.08 11.89
C LEU A 15 -4.70 -1.95 12.07
N GLY A 16 -3.52 -2.24 12.65
CA GLY A 16 -2.44 -1.27 12.78
C GLY A 16 -2.04 -0.69 11.41
N SER A 17 -1.84 -1.55 10.41
CA SER A 17 -1.50 -1.12 9.05
C SER A 17 -2.59 -0.24 8.42
N ARG A 18 -3.88 -0.53 8.69
CA ARG A 18 -5.00 0.30 8.21
C ARG A 18 -5.00 1.68 8.85
N ILE A 19 -4.75 1.77 10.16
CA ILE A 19 -4.67 3.04 10.89
C ILE A 19 -3.50 3.88 10.37
N PHE A 20 -2.32 3.29 10.20
CA PHE A 20 -1.17 4.00 9.62
C PHE A 20 -1.43 4.45 8.18
N GLY A 21 -2.10 3.61 7.38
CA GLY A 21 -2.56 3.99 6.04
C GLY A 21 -3.49 5.20 6.07
N PHE A 22 -4.49 5.20 6.96
CA PHE A 22 -5.43 6.32 7.12
C PHE A 22 -4.74 7.61 7.57
N ALA A 23 -3.80 7.51 8.51
CA ALA A 23 -3.01 8.65 8.96
C ALA A 23 -2.20 9.26 7.80
N ARG A 24 -1.57 8.41 6.97
CA ARG A 24 -0.87 8.86 5.76
C ARG A 24 -1.79 9.64 4.83
N GLU A 25 -2.97 9.10 4.52
CA GLU A 25 -3.92 9.78 3.63
C GLU A 25 -4.38 11.14 4.21
N THR A 26 -4.56 11.23 5.53
CA THR A 26 -4.90 12.49 6.19
C THR A 26 -3.78 13.52 6.08
N PHE A 27 -2.53 13.11 6.27
CA PHE A 27 -1.38 14.00 6.08
C PHE A 27 -1.23 14.44 4.61
N MET A 28 -1.44 13.55 3.66
CA MET A 28 -1.39 13.89 2.23
C MET A 28 -2.51 14.87 1.86
N ALA A 29 -3.72 14.64 2.36
CA ALA A 29 -4.84 15.56 2.16
C ALA A 29 -4.58 16.93 2.82
N ALA A 30 -3.95 16.98 3.99
CA ALA A 30 -3.57 18.23 4.65
C ALA A 30 -2.45 18.98 3.90
N ALA A 31 -1.49 18.27 3.33
CA ALA A 31 -0.34 18.86 2.64
C ALA A 31 -0.65 19.28 1.19
N LEU A 32 -1.38 18.46 0.44
CA LEU A 32 -1.64 18.64 -0.99
C LEU A 32 -3.06 19.15 -1.28
N GLY A 33 -4.01 18.98 -0.36
CA GLY A 33 -5.42 19.28 -0.56
C GLY A 33 -6.12 18.34 -1.54
N THR A 34 -7.30 18.74 -2.00
CA THR A 34 -8.12 18.00 -2.99
C THR A 34 -8.05 18.62 -4.39
N GLY A 35 -6.90 19.20 -4.75
CA GLY A 35 -6.73 19.93 -6.00
C GLY A 35 -5.91 19.17 -7.07
N PRO A 36 -5.76 19.76 -8.27
CA PRO A 36 -5.02 19.15 -9.38
C PRO A 36 -3.57 18.75 -9.03
N MET A 37 -2.96 19.42 -8.05
CA MET A 37 -1.61 19.08 -7.59
C MET A 37 -1.53 17.72 -6.90
N ALA A 38 -2.56 17.34 -6.14
CA ALA A 38 -2.64 16.01 -5.54
C ALA A 38 -2.77 14.94 -6.63
N ASP A 39 -3.62 15.18 -7.63
CA ASP A 39 -3.80 14.25 -8.76
C ASP A 39 -2.51 14.05 -9.56
N VAL A 40 -1.79 15.14 -9.85
CA VAL A 40 -0.48 15.08 -10.53
C VAL A 40 0.54 14.30 -9.70
N PHE A 41 0.60 14.55 -8.38
CA PHE A 41 1.49 13.82 -7.49
C PHE A 41 1.22 12.31 -7.52
N TYR A 42 -0.05 11.90 -7.38
CA TYR A 42 -0.42 10.49 -7.42
C TYR A 42 -0.17 9.85 -8.79
N ALA A 43 -0.46 10.57 -9.88
CA ALA A 43 -0.16 10.11 -11.24
C ALA A 43 1.35 9.90 -11.44
N ALA A 44 2.18 10.84 -11.00
CA ALA A 44 3.63 10.74 -11.08
C ALA A 44 4.15 9.54 -10.27
N PHE A 45 3.65 9.32 -9.05
CA PHE A 45 4.03 8.19 -8.21
C PHE A 45 3.57 6.83 -8.74
N ARG A 46 2.56 6.78 -9.62
CA ARG A 46 2.07 5.54 -10.23
C ARG A 46 3.09 4.94 -11.20
N PHE A 47 3.85 5.77 -11.91
CA PHE A 47 4.84 5.33 -12.90
C PHE A 47 5.96 4.46 -12.29
N PRO A 48 6.73 4.90 -11.28
CA PRO A 48 7.74 4.04 -10.64
C PRO A 48 7.12 2.84 -9.91
N ASN A 49 5.91 3.00 -9.35
CA ASN A 49 5.21 1.91 -8.68
C ASN A 49 4.83 0.79 -9.65
N LEU A 50 4.55 1.10 -10.92
CA LEU A 50 4.29 0.09 -11.94
C LEU A 50 5.51 -0.82 -12.10
N PHE A 51 6.72 -0.24 -12.24
CA PHE A 51 7.95 -1.02 -12.35
C PHE A 51 8.24 -1.83 -11.10
N ARG A 52 8.02 -1.26 -9.91
CA ARG A 52 8.16 -2.00 -8.64
C ARG A 52 7.23 -3.21 -8.58
N ARG A 53 5.98 -3.06 -9.02
CA ARG A 53 5.01 -4.16 -9.08
C ARG A 53 5.40 -5.23 -10.10
N LEU A 54 5.85 -4.82 -11.28
CA LEU A 54 6.25 -5.74 -12.34
C LEU A 54 7.49 -6.55 -11.92
N PHE A 55 8.54 -5.88 -11.45
CA PHE A 55 9.85 -6.52 -11.26
C PHE A 55 10.14 -6.97 -9.82
N ALA A 56 9.69 -6.22 -8.80
CA ALA A 56 10.07 -6.48 -7.41
C ALA A 56 9.02 -7.30 -6.63
N GLU A 57 7.73 -7.18 -6.98
CA GLU A 57 6.66 -7.96 -6.32
C GLU A 57 6.48 -9.37 -6.93
N GLY A 58 7.33 -9.78 -7.88
CA GLY A 58 7.30 -11.13 -8.45
C GLY A 58 6.14 -11.39 -9.40
N ALA A 59 5.37 -10.38 -9.79
CA ALA A 59 4.31 -10.50 -10.80
C ALA A 59 4.85 -11.02 -12.14
N PHE A 60 6.07 -10.63 -12.50
CA PHE A 60 6.77 -11.20 -13.66
C PHE A 60 7.10 -12.68 -13.45
N ASN A 61 7.60 -13.06 -12.27
CA ASN A 61 7.94 -14.46 -11.98
C ASN A 61 6.69 -15.38 -12.06
N ALA A 62 5.54 -14.95 -11.54
CA ALA A 62 4.28 -15.69 -11.62
C ALA A 62 3.72 -15.85 -13.06
N ALA A 63 4.13 -14.99 -14.00
CA ALA A 63 3.71 -15.11 -15.40
C ALA A 63 4.60 -16.07 -16.22
N PHE A 64 5.82 -16.36 -15.75
CA PHE A 64 6.82 -17.17 -16.48
C PHE A 64 7.13 -18.52 -15.81
N VAL A 65 6.84 -18.69 -14.52
CA VAL A 65 7.00 -19.97 -13.80
C VAL A 65 5.62 -20.59 -13.58
N PRO A 66 5.24 -21.64 -14.34
CA PRO A 66 3.99 -22.37 -14.16
C PRO A 66 3.96 -23.20 -12.85
#